data_AF-A0A6J5CTH6-F1
#
_entry.id   AF-A0A6J5CTH6-F1
#
_cell.length_a   1.000
_cell.length_b   1.000
_cell.length_c   1.000
_cell.angle_alpha   90.00
_cell.angle_beta   90.00
_cell.angle_gamma   90.00
#
_symmetry.space_group_name_H-M   'P 1'
#
loop_
_entity.id
_entity.type
_entity.pdbx_description
1 polymer ?
#
loop_
_entity_poly.entity_id
_entity_poly.type
_entity_poly.pdbx_seq_one_letter_code
_entity_poly.pdbx_strand_id
1 'polypeptide(L)'
;MQNADDTFRQSEEILKTLNHSAGVAKALLAEVERQRALVDQNLSQLQKCVVVASAPDGMGLSSGSHFQLAARKQLFMTAGGGLDVGVMKRIAIAAGEAISLFAAKLGIRIFAAQGKVQVQAQSDELELIALKKVTMSSSTDEVTVTASKGIILGDGAGAYIKIASGRIELASPSGQIDVKGNLQVDDSARGNFTFPSWVTSAPKDVKSHLGFGFSE
;
A
#
# COMPACT_ATOMS: atom_id res chain seq x y z
N MET A 1 -8.61 -35.54 12.64
CA MET A 1 -8.43 -34.16 12.12
C MET A 1 -7.10 -33.52 12.55
N GLN A 2 -6.23 -34.20 13.31
CA GLN A 2 -4.98 -33.67 13.87
C GLN A 2 -4.19 -32.76 12.89
N ASN A 3 -3.96 -33.22 11.66
CA ASN A 3 -3.20 -32.47 10.65
C ASN A 3 -3.84 -31.14 10.22
N ALA A 4 -5.16 -31.05 10.18
CA ALA A 4 -5.87 -29.82 9.83
C ALA A 4 -5.79 -28.79 10.96
N ASP A 5 -6.03 -29.25 12.19
CA ASP A 5 -5.98 -28.41 13.39
C ASP A 5 -4.55 -27.87 13.62
N ASP A 6 -3.53 -28.69 13.37
CA ASP A 6 -2.13 -28.27 13.44
C ASP A 6 -1.79 -27.23 12.37
N THR A 7 -2.29 -27.39 11.13
CA THR A 7 -2.12 -26.40 10.05
C THR A 7 -2.80 -25.06 10.37
N PHE A 8 -3.99 -25.10 10.98
CA PHE A 8 -4.68 -23.88 11.43
C PHE A 8 -3.95 -23.20 12.58
N ARG A 9 -3.42 -23.96 13.55
CA ARG A 9 -2.60 -23.41 14.64
C ARG A 9 -1.34 -22.72 14.09
N GLN A 10 -0.63 -23.36 13.17
CA GLN A 10 0.54 -22.77 12.52
C GLN A 10 0.16 -21.50 11.74
N SER A 11 -0.98 -21.50 11.05
CA SER A 11 -1.47 -20.31 10.32
C SER A 11 -1.73 -19.13 11.25
N GLU A 12 -2.28 -19.40 12.43
CA GLU A 12 -2.52 -18.39 13.44
C GLU A 12 -1.20 -17.82 14.00
N GLU A 13 -0.22 -18.69 14.29
CA GLU A 13 1.12 -18.30 14.72
C GLU A 13 1.81 -17.40 13.69
N ILE A 14 1.73 -17.76 12.40
CA ILE A 14 2.26 -16.94 11.31
C ILE A 14 1.64 -15.54 11.34
N LEU A 15 0.31 -15.42 11.40
CA LEU A 15 -0.33 -14.10 11.43
C LEU A 15 0.02 -13.32 12.71
N LYS A 16 0.16 -13.98 13.87
CA LYS A 16 0.61 -13.34 15.12
C LYS A 16 2.01 -12.76 15.00
N THR A 17 2.97 -13.54 14.49
CA THR A 17 4.34 -13.08 14.30
C THR A 17 4.43 -11.93 13.29
N LEU A 18 3.67 -12.02 12.20
CA LEU A 18 3.58 -10.94 11.21
C LEU A 18 2.92 -9.69 11.79
N ASN A 19 1.83 -9.82 12.55
CA ASN A 19 1.17 -8.71 13.22
C ASN A 19 2.08 -8.00 14.22
N HIS A 20 2.87 -8.74 15.01
CA HIS A 20 3.83 -8.12 15.91
C HIS A 20 4.80 -7.21 15.16
N SER A 21 5.37 -7.72 14.06
CA SER A 21 6.31 -6.96 13.22
C SER A 21 5.63 -5.78 12.50
N ALA A 22 4.41 -5.99 11.99
CA ALA A 22 3.62 -4.97 11.32
C ALA A 22 3.19 -3.85 12.29
N GLY A 23 2.88 -4.19 13.54
CA GLY A 23 2.50 -3.24 14.58
C GLY A 23 3.64 -2.30 14.97
N VAL A 24 4.87 -2.82 15.07
CA VAL A 24 6.08 -2.00 15.24
C VAL A 24 6.27 -1.03 14.07
N ALA A 25 5.93 -1.46 12.85
CA ALA A 25 5.97 -0.63 11.64
C ALA A 25 4.73 0.26 11.42
N LYS A 26 3.76 0.25 12.35
CA LYS A 26 2.47 0.97 12.26
C LYS A 26 1.63 0.62 11.01
N ALA A 27 1.83 -0.56 10.43
CA ALA A 27 0.98 -1.07 9.35
C ALA A 27 -0.36 -1.59 9.91
N LEU A 28 -1.39 -1.69 9.06
CA LEU A 28 -2.65 -2.31 9.46
C LEU A 28 -2.44 -3.79 9.79
N LEU A 29 -3.04 -4.23 10.88
CA LEU A 29 -2.90 -5.58 11.42
C LEU A 29 -3.96 -6.52 10.83
N ALA A 30 -3.59 -7.79 10.63
CA ALA A 30 -4.52 -8.83 10.29
C ALA A 30 -5.45 -9.17 11.47
N GLU A 31 -6.67 -9.61 11.18
CA GLU A 31 -7.72 -9.95 12.14
C GLU A 31 -7.49 -11.33 12.81
N VAL A 32 -6.39 -11.47 13.53
CA VAL A 32 -5.94 -12.72 14.17
C VAL A 32 -7.00 -13.29 15.10
N GLU A 33 -7.63 -12.46 15.94
CA GLU A 33 -8.65 -12.93 16.88
C GLU A 33 -9.91 -13.45 16.17
N ARG A 34 -10.29 -12.85 15.03
CA ARG A 34 -11.40 -13.38 14.22
C ARG A 34 -11.03 -14.70 13.55
N GLN A 35 -9.78 -14.87 13.12
CA GLN A 35 -9.30 -16.14 12.58
C GLN A 35 -9.30 -17.23 13.66
N ARG A 36 -8.74 -16.92 14.84
CA ARG A 36 -8.75 -17.82 16.01
C ARG A 36 -10.16 -18.24 16.38
N ALA A 37 -11.09 -17.28 16.51
CA ALA A 37 -12.49 -17.59 16.82
C ALA A 37 -13.14 -18.49 15.76
N LEU A 38 -12.87 -18.27 14.47
CA LEU A 38 -13.33 -19.15 13.40
C LEU A 38 -12.78 -20.57 13.57
N VAL A 39 -11.48 -20.71 13.86
CA VAL A 39 -10.83 -22.01 14.06
C VAL A 39 -11.42 -22.71 15.28
N ASP A 40 -11.34 -22.10 16.46
CA ASP A 40 -11.68 -22.74 17.73
C ASP A 40 -13.16 -23.08 17.89
N GLN A 41 -14.05 -22.19 17.41
CA GLN A 41 -15.50 -22.30 17.66
C GLN A 41 -16.26 -23.01 16.53
N ASN A 42 -15.68 -23.10 15.33
CA ASN A 42 -16.37 -23.61 14.16
C ASN A 42 -15.60 -24.75 13.46
N LEU A 43 -14.33 -24.52 13.08
CA LEU A 43 -13.56 -25.45 12.23
C LEU A 43 -13.04 -26.67 13.01
N SER A 44 -12.45 -26.43 14.19
CA SER A 44 -11.91 -27.46 15.06
C SER A 44 -13.01 -28.43 15.46
N GLN A 45 -12.75 -29.73 15.27
CA GLN A 45 -13.70 -30.81 15.56
C GLN A 45 -15.09 -30.65 14.88
N LEU A 46 -15.21 -29.81 13.84
CA LEU A 46 -16.46 -29.54 13.12
C LEU A 46 -17.61 -29.09 14.05
N GLN A 47 -17.33 -28.22 15.02
CA GLN A 47 -18.30 -27.74 16.01
C GLN A 47 -19.54 -27.02 15.41
N LYS A 48 -19.46 -26.60 14.14
CA LYS A 48 -20.58 -26.00 13.37
C LYS A 48 -20.74 -26.70 12.02
N CYS A 49 -21.74 -26.27 11.24
CA CYS A 49 -21.94 -26.69 9.86
C CYS A 49 -20.84 -26.09 8.96
N VAL A 50 -19.67 -26.72 8.95
CA VAL A 50 -18.47 -26.26 8.24
C VAL A 50 -17.89 -27.35 7.37
N VAL A 51 -17.00 -26.94 6.46
CA VAL A 51 -16.18 -27.86 5.67
C VAL A 51 -14.72 -27.61 6.02
N VAL A 52 -14.02 -28.67 6.41
CA VAL A 52 -12.57 -28.68 6.59
C VAL A 52 -11.99 -29.70 5.62
N ALA A 53 -11.17 -29.24 4.69
CA ALA A 53 -10.43 -30.09 3.76
C ALA A 53 -8.94 -29.99 4.10
N SER A 54 -8.29 -31.14 4.33
CA SER A 54 -6.88 -31.22 4.69
C SER A 54 -6.22 -32.36 3.94
N ALA A 55 -5.09 -32.07 3.31
CA ALA A 55 -4.30 -33.03 2.55
C ALA A 55 -2.80 -32.74 2.79
N PRO A 56 -2.10 -33.53 3.63
CA PRO A 56 -0.71 -33.28 4.02
C PRO A 56 0.27 -33.18 2.84
N ASP A 57 0.00 -33.89 1.76
CA ASP A 57 0.82 -33.89 0.55
C ASP A 57 0.35 -32.86 -0.51
N GLY A 58 -0.61 -31.99 -0.16
CA GLY A 58 -1.06 -30.87 -0.99
C GLY A 58 -2.51 -30.94 -1.45
N MET A 59 -3.04 -29.80 -1.91
CA MET A 59 -4.40 -29.64 -2.43
C MET A 59 -4.38 -28.88 -3.75
N GLY A 60 -5.09 -29.39 -4.76
CA GLY A 60 -5.31 -28.71 -6.04
C GLY A 60 -6.77 -28.29 -6.20
N LEU A 61 -7.00 -27.03 -6.59
CA LEU A 61 -8.31 -26.51 -6.96
C LEU A 61 -8.20 -25.95 -8.38
N SER A 62 -9.06 -26.42 -9.30
CA SER A 62 -9.04 -25.98 -10.70
C SER A 62 -10.44 -25.82 -11.26
N SER A 63 -10.58 -24.97 -12.27
CA SER A 63 -11.81 -24.75 -13.03
C SER A 63 -11.44 -24.51 -14.49
N GLY A 64 -12.22 -25.08 -15.42
CA GLY A 64 -12.06 -24.84 -16.85
C GLY A 64 -12.60 -23.48 -17.32
N SER A 65 -13.22 -22.70 -16.41
CA SER A 65 -13.80 -21.40 -16.69
C SER A 65 -13.53 -20.43 -15.52
N HIS A 66 -14.52 -20.17 -14.66
CA HIS A 66 -14.42 -19.23 -13.56
C HIS A 66 -14.16 -19.93 -12.22
N PHE A 67 -13.45 -19.26 -11.33
CA PHE A 67 -13.25 -19.67 -9.93
C PHE A 67 -13.59 -18.48 -9.04
N GLN A 68 -14.48 -18.65 -8.07
CA GLN A 68 -14.94 -17.59 -7.19
C GLN A 68 -14.75 -18.00 -5.72
N LEU A 69 -14.09 -17.14 -4.96
CA LEU A 69 -14.01 -17.21 -3.50
C LEU A 69 -14.80 -16.03 -2.94
N ALA A 70 -15.79 -16.30 -2.09
CA ALA A 70 -16.60 -15.27 -1.46
C ALA A 70 -16.84 -15.61 0.01
N ALA A 71 -16.60 -14.63 0.89
CA ALA A 71 -16.90 -14.72 2.30
C ALA A 71 -17.65 -13.45 2.75
N ARG A 72 -18.71 -13.61 3.53
CA ARG A 72 -19.53 -12.49 4.02
C ARG A 72 -18.84 -11.62 5.07
N LYS A 73 -17.85 -12.17 5.76
CA LYS A 73 -17.12 -11.50 6.84
C LYS A 73 -15.68 -11.22 6.43
N GLN A 74 -14.87 -12.27 6.33
CA GLN A 74 -13.43 -12.15 6.10
C GLN A 74 -12.92 -13.38 5.35
N LEU A 75 -11.94 -13.17 4.47
CA LEU A 75 -11.17 -14.23 3.82
C LEU A 75 -9.73 -14.18 4.35
N PHE A 76 -9.21 -15.32 4.78
CA PHE A 76 -7.83 -15.45 5.27
C PHE A 76 -7.03 -16.33 4.30
N MET A 77 -5.83 -15.87 3.93
CA MET A 77 -4.85 -16.64 3.14
C MET A 77 -3.52 -16.58 3.87
N THR A 78 -3.02 -17.73 4.31
CA THR A 78 -1.77 -17.84 5.07
C THR A 78 -0.91 -18.93 4.46
N ALA A 79 0.39 -18.67 4.35
CA ALA A 79 1.39 -19.63 3.89
C ALA A 79 2.65 -19.48 4.73
N GLY A 80 3.29 -20.60 5.09
CA GLY A 80 4.54 -20.60 5.85
C GLY A 80 5.78 -20.33 5.00
N GLY A 81 5.73 -20.61 3.69
CA GLY A 81 6.85 -20.41 2.74
C GLY A 81 6.72 -19.13 1.92
N GLY A 82 5.68 -19.04 1.09
CA GLY A 82 5.43 -17.89 0.22
C GLY A 82 4.03 -17.93 -0.39
N LEU A 83 3.60 -16.81 -0.95
CA LEU A 83 2.34 -16.68 -1.69
C LEU A 83 2.65 -16.09 -3.07
N ASP A 84 2.52 -16.93 -4.10
CA ASP A 84 2.70 -16.52 -5.49
C ASP A 84 1.33 -16.32 -6.17
N VAL A 85 1.15 -15.16 -6.80
CA VAL A 85 -0.08 -14.82 -7.55
C VAL A 85 0.31 -14.42 -8.96
N GLY A 86 -0.05 -15.26 -9.94
CA GLY A 86 0.23 -15.02 -11.36
C GLY A 86 -1.05 -14.78 -12.16
N VAL A 87 -1.09 -13.70 -12.96
CA VAL A 87 -2.22 -13.39 -13.85
C VAL A 87 -1.71 -12.87 -15.18
N MET A 88 -2.21 -13.41 -16.30
CA MET A 88 -1.78 -13.04 -17.65
C MET A 88 -2.23 -11.64 -18.09
N LYS A 89 -3.39 -11.17 -17.62
CA LYS A 89 -3.98 -9.89 -18.06
C LYS A 89 -3.83 -8.78 -17.03
N ARG A 90 -4.44 -8.92 -15.85
CA ARG A 90 -4.43 -7.88 -14.82
C ARG A 90 -4.75 -8.43 -13.43
N ILE A 91 -4.22 -7.76 -12.41
CA ILE A 91 -4.70 -7.84 -11.04
C ILE A 91 -5.42 -6.53 -10.73
N ALA A 92 -6.63 -6.59 -10.21
CA ALA A 92 -7.39 -5.43 -9.75
C ALA A 92 -7.79 -5.66 -8.28
N ILE A 93 -7.34 -4.77 -7.39
CA ILE A 93 -7.59 -4.83 -5.96
C ILE A 93 -8.33 -3.56 -5.56
N ALA A 94 -9.46 -3.71 -4.88
CA ALA A 94 -10.23 -2.61 -4.32
C ALA A 94 -10.59 -2.95 -2.87
N ALA A 95 -10.37 -2.01 -1.96
CA ALA A 95 -10.74 -2.12 -0.56
C ALA A 95 -11.63 -0.94 -0.18
N GLY A 96 -12.67 -1.19 0.63
CA GLY A 96 -13.58 -0.15 1.10
C GLY A 96 -12.98 0.75 2.19
N GLU A 97 -11.94 0.29 2.86
CA GLU A 97 -11.29 1.02 3.96
C GLU A 97 -9.82 1.33 3.63
N ALA A 98 -8.97 0.31 3.47
CA ALA A 98 -7.54 0.53 3.22
C ALA A 98 -6.84 -0.67 2.57
N ILE A 99 -5.71 -0.40 1.92
CA ILE A 99 -4.73 -1.40 1.48
C ILE A 99 -3.44 -1.14 2.28
N SER A 100 -2.95 -2.15 2.99
CA SER A 100 -1.70 -2.08 3.76
C SER A 100 -0.73 -3.16 3.25
N LEU A 101 0.47 -2.74 2.86
CA LEU A 101 1.54 -3.62 2.39
C LEU A 101 2.72 -3.53 3.36
N PHE A 102 3.13 -4.67 3.90
CA PHE A 102 4.22 -4.76 4.87
C PHE A 102 5.19 -5.86 4.49
N ALA A 103 6.49 -5.57 4.56
CA ALA A 103 7.57 -6.53 4.33
C ALA A 103 8.63 -6.38 5.42
N ALA A 104 8.80 -7.40 6.26
CA ALA A 104 9.65 -7.33 7.45
C ALA A 104 11.17 -7.34 7.17
N LYS A 105 11.61 -7.83 6.01
CA LYS A 105 13.04 -8.11 5.75
C LYS A 105 13.54 -7.61 4.40
N LEU A 106 12.93 -8.07 3.29
CA LEU A 106 13.47 -7.87 1.94
C LEU A 106 12.90 -6.63 1.20
N GLY A 107 12.08 -5.83 1.88
CA GLY A 107 11.45 -4.63 1.35
C GLY A 107 10.31 -4.89 0.34
N ILE A 108 9.74 -3.81 -0.17
CA ILE A 108 8.69 -3.81 -1.20
C ILE A 108 9.31 -3.42 -2.54
N ARG A 109 8.93 -4.12 -3.60
CA ARG A 109 9.37 -3.86 -4.98
C ARG A 109 8.16 -3.69 -5.89
N ILE A 110 8.10 -2.56 -6.60
CA ILE A 110 7.01 -2.23 -7.53
C ILE A 110 7.66 -1.82 -8.84
N PHE A 111 7.43 -2.59 -9.90
CA PHE A 111 8.04 -2.38 -11.21
C PHE A 111 6.99 -2.42 -12.31
N ALA A 112 7.13 -1.55 -13.31
CA ALA A 112 6.46 -1.67 -14.59
C ALA A 112 7.53 -1.79 -15.68
N ALA A 113 7.56 -2.91 -16.40
CA ALA A 113 8.50 -3.10 -17.51
C ALA A 113 8.16 -2.17 -18.69
N GLN A 114 6.86 -1.91 -18.88
CA GLN A 114 6.31 -0.94 -19.83
C GLN A 114 5.08 -0.29 -19.20
N GLY A 115 4.79 0.94 -19.63
CA GLY A 115 3.68 1.72 -19.09
C GLY A 115 4.04 2.47 -17.80
N LYS A 116 3.15 3.38 -17.40
CA LYS A 116 3.35 4.28 -16.27
C LYS A 116 3.12 3.57 -14.92
N VAL A 117 3.96 3.86 -13.93
CA VAL A 117 3.61 3.68 -12.52
C VAL A 117 2.93 4.96 -12.05
N GLN A 118 1.72 4.85 -11.51
CA GLN A 118 0.94 5.99 -11.04
C GLN A 118 0.52 5.78 -9.59
N VAL A 119 0.91 6.71 -8.71
CA VAL A 119 0.56 6.73 -7.28
C VAL A 119 -0.11 8.06 -6.98
N GLN A 120 -1.28 8.04 -6.36
CA GLN A 120 -2.08 9.24 -6.07
C GLN A 120 -2.78 9.09 -4.73
N ALA A 121 -2.74 10.15 -3.92
CA ALA A 121 -3.68 10.39 -2.84
C ALA A 121 -4.64 11.49 -3.32
N GLN A 122 -5.85 11.12 -3.74
CA GLN A 122 -6.76 12.03 -4.46
C GLN A 122 -7.47 13.02 -3.52
N SER A 123 -7.57 12.70 -2.24
CA SER A 123 -8.26 13.50 -1.23
C SER A 123 -7.46 13.66 0.07
N ASP A 124 -6.22 13.20 0.11
CA ASP A 124 -5.39 13.17 1.32
C ASP A 124 -3.90 13.30 0.96
N GLU A 125 -3.02 13.22 1.95
CA GLU A 125 -1.58 13.33 1.82
C GLU A 125 -0.92 12.10 1.16
N LEU A 126 0.19 12.35 0.46
CA LEU A 126 1.12 11.32 0.00
C LEU A 126 2.46 11.51 0.71
N GLU A 127 2.87 10.52 1.50
CA GLU A 127 4.14 10.51 2.21
C GLU A 127 5.16 9.56 1.55
N LEU A 128 6.40 10.04 1.34
CA LEU A 128 7.53 9.23 0.87
C LEU A 128 8.74 9.45 1.79
N ILE A 129 8.94 8.53 2.74
CA ILE A 129 9.92 8.68 3.81
C ILE A 129 10.89 7.49 3.80
N ALA A 130 12.19 7.76 3.99
CA ALA A 130 13.22 6.73 4.15
C ALA A 130 14.23 7.13 5.23
N LEU A 131 14.68 6.16 6.03
CA LEU A 131 15.73 6.37 7.03
C LEU A 131 17.10 6.69 6.41
N LYS A 132 17.36 6.16 5.20
CA LYS A 132 18.60 6.37 4.46
C LYS A 132 18.39 7.38 3.33
N LYS A 133 18.50 6.92 2.08
CA LYS A 133 18.46 7.76 0.90
C LYS A 133 17.12 7.62 0.18
N VAL A 134 16.55 8.73 -0.25
CA VAL A 134 15.53 8.80 -1.30
C VAL A 134 16.22 9.18 -2.62
N THR A 135 15.93 8.47 -3.71
CA THR A 135 16.45 8.79 -5.06
C THR A 135 15.28 8.93 -6.03
N MET A 136 15.23 10.06 -6.74
CA MET A 136 14.27 10.33 -7.80
C MET A 136 15.05 10.85 -9.00
N SER A 137 14.88 10.21 -10.15
CA SER A 137 15.60 10.58 -11.37
C SER A 137 14.84 10.14 -12.61
N SER A 138 14.93 10.93 -13.67
CA SER A 138 14.54 10.56 -15.02
C SER A 138 15.80 10.47 -15.88
N SER A 139 15.91 9.44 -16.72
CA SER A 139 17.12 9.19 -17.50
C SER A 139 17.10 9.86 -18.88
N THR A 140 15.91 10.14 -19.41
CA THR A 140 15.73 10.64 -20.79
C THR A 140 14.86 11.88 -20.89
N ASP A 141 14.19 12.26 -19.80
CA ASP A 141 13.22 13.34 -19.75
C ASP A 141 13.33 14.09 -18.40
N GLU A 142 12.32 14.83 -18.00
CA GLU A 142 12.33 15.67 -16.80
C GLU A 142 11.89 14.98 -15.49
N VAL A 143 12.25 15.62 -14.37
CA VAL A 143 11.66 15.38 -13.05
C VAL A 143 10.86 16.63 -12.68
N THR A 144 9.54 16.52 -12.63
CA THR A 144 8.65 17.66 -12.38
C THR A 144 8.05 17.60 -10.98
N VAL A 145 8.40 18.60 -10.16
CA VAL A 145 7.85 18.81 -8.82
C VAL A 145 7.06 20.12 -8.84
N THR A 146 5.74 20.03 -8.64
CA THR A 146 4.85 21.18 -8.64
C THR A 146 3.98 21.17 -7.39
N ALA A 147 3.70 22.35 -6.85
CA ALA A 147 2.79 22.51 -5.73
C ALA A 147 2.02 23.83 -5.89
N SER A 148 0.73 23.82 -5.57
CA SER A 148 -0.13 25.01 -5.68
C SER A 148 0.19 26.08 -4.63
N LYS A 149 0.65 25.67 -3.44
CA LYS A 149 0.99 26.57 -2.33
C LYS A 149 2.48 26.89 -2.26
N GLY A 150 3.33 25.87 -2.43
CA GLY A 150 4.77 26.06 -2.47
C GLY A 150 5.58 24.78 -2.31
N ILE A 151 6.87 24.89 -2.61
CA ILE A 151 7.87 23.82 -2.52
C ILE A 151 8.97 24.29 -1.56
N ILE A 152 9.46 23.39 -0.71
CA ILE A 152 10.60 23.63 0.19
C ILE A 152 11.60 22.49 0.00
N LEU A 153 12.84 22.84 -0.31
CA LEU A 153 13.98 21.92 -0.34
C LEU A 153 14.97 22.41 0.72
N GLY A 154 15.18 21.66 1.79
CA GLY A 154 16.04 22.09 2.88
C GLY A 154 16.74 20.94 3.58
N ASP A 155 17.72 21.30 4.40
CA ASP A 155 18.48 20.36 5.22
C ASP A 155 18.21 20.53 6.72
N GLY A 156 18.79 19.63 7.53
CA GLY A 156 18.66 19.68 8.99
C GLY A 156 19.47 20.80 9.66
N ALA A 157 20.37 21.47 8.93
CA ALA A 157 21.11 22.63 9.43
C ALA A 157 20.34 23.94 9.23
N GLY A 158 19.24 23.90 8.48
CA GLY A 158 18.34 25.03 8.25
C GLY A 158 18.60 25.79 6.96
N ALA A 159 19.48 25.32 6.08
CA ALA A 159 19.61 25.87 4.74
C ALA A 159 18.44 25.39 3.87
N TYR A 160 17.84 26.28 3.07
CA TYR A 160 16.74 25.90 2.20
C TYR A 160 16.55 26.77 0.96
N ILE A 161 15.86 26.20 -0.03
CA ILE A 161 15.26 26.86 -1.18
C ILE A 161 13.75 26.74 -1.05
N LYS A 162 13.03 27.85 -1.08
CA LYS A 162 11.57 27.89 -1.01
C LYS A 162 10.99 28.60 -2.23
N ILE A 163 10.02 27.96 -2.87
CA ILE A 163 9.25 28.52 -3.99
C ILE A 163 7.82 28.67 -3.49
N ALA A 164 7.34 29.89 -3.31
CA ALA A 164 5.98 30.15 -2.83
C ALA A 164 5.50 31.54 -3.28
N SER A 165 4.21 31.68 -3.58
CA SER A 165 3.59 32.96 -3.96
C SER A 165 4.31 33.69 -5.11
N GLY A 166 4.86 32.95 -6.07
CA GLY A 166 5.64 33.51 -7.19
C GLY A 166 7.04 34.01 -6.83
N ARG A 167 7.54 33.76 -5.61
CA ARG A 167 8.87 34.14 -5.12
C ARG A 167 9.75 32.91 -4.90
N ILE A 168 11.04 33.07 -5.19
CA ILE A 168 12.10 32.13 -4.77
C ILE A 168 12.87 32.77 -3.60
N GLU A 169 13.01 32.02 -2.51
CA GLU A 169 13.78 32.40 -1.32
C GLU A 169 14.93 31.39 -1.14
N LEU A 170 16.15 31.91 -1.02
CA LEU A 170 17.35 31.13 -0.70
C LEU A 170 17.82 31.57 0.68
N ALA A 171 17.81 30.66 1.64
CA ALA A 171 18.23 30.92 3.00
C ALA A 171 19.43 30.05 3.36
N SER A 172 20.46 30.67 3.90
CA SER A 172 21.69 30.01 4.36
C SER A 172 22.08 30.57 5.73
N PRO A 173 21.82 29.84 6.83
CA PRO A 173 22.16 30.30 8.19
C PRO A 173 23.66 30.59 8.40
N SER A 174 24.54 29.95 7.63
CA SER A 174 25.98 30.22 7.66
C SER A 174 26.39 31.51 6.95
N GLY A 175 25.46 32.15 6.23
CA GLY A 175 25.70 33.34 5.42
C GLY A 175 26.41 33.07 4.09
N GLN A 176 26.67 31.80 3.74
CA GLN A 176 27.39 31.43 2.51
C GLN A 176 26.45 30.84 1.44
N ILE A 177 26.59 31.33 0.20
CA ILE A 177 25.98 30.77 -1.01
C ILE A 177 27.06 30.75 -2.09
N ASP A 178 27.51 29.55 -2.46
CA ASP A 178 28.52 29.39 -3.52
C ASP A 178 27.85 29.20 -4.88
N VAL A 179 28.04 30.16 -5.78
CA VAL A 179 27.63 30.05 -7.20
C VAL A 179 28.87 29.82 -8.05
N LYS A 180 28.97 28.64 -8.68
CA LYS A 180 30.09 28.27 -9.55
C LYS A 180 29.63 28.31 -11.01
N GLY A 181 30.16 29.25 -11.79
CA GLY A 181 29.77 29.52 -13.18
C GLY A 181 29.33 30.98 -13.38
N ASN A 182 28.85 31.31 -14.58
CA ASN A 182 28.30 32.64 -14.86
C ASN A 182 26.83 32.69 -14.44
N LEU A 183 26.46 33.66 -13.59
CA LEU A 183 25.06 33.96 -13.28
C LEU A 183 24.55 35.01 -14.28
N GLN A 184 23.55 34.64 -15.09
CA GLN A 184 22.80 35.56 -15.94
C GLN A 184 21.45 35.86 -15.27
N VAL A 185 21.04 37.12 -15.28
CA VAL A 185 19.76 37.58 -14.73
C VAL A 185 19.07 38.40 -15.82
N ASP A 186 18.04 37.81 -16.41
CA ASP A 186 17.18 38.45 -17.42
C ASP A 186 15.92 39.05 -16.77
N ASP A 187 15.06 39.65 -17.60
CA ASP A 187 13.73 40.11 -17.20
C ASP A 187 12.86 38.98 -16.65
N SER A 188 11.82 39.35 -15.89
CA SER A 188 10.92 38.37 -15.27
C SER A 188 10.21 37.50 -16.30
N ALA A 189 10.24 36.18 -16.11
CA ALA A 189 9.48 35.20 -16.88
C ALA A 189 8.37 34.54 -16.03
N ARG A 190 7.41 33.88 -16.68
CA ARG A 190 6.33 33.12 -16.02
C ARG A 190 6.21 31.73 -16.62
N GLY A 191 6.07 30.71 -15.76
CA GLY A 191 5.69 29.35 -16.15
C GLY A 191 4.19 29.11 -15.97
N ASN A 192 3.65 28.11 -16.67
CA ASN A 192 2.26 27.66 -16.50
C ASN A 192 2.25 26.18 -16.06
N PHE A 193 1.62 25.89 -14.93
CA PHE A 193 1.54 24.54 -14.37
C PHE A 193 0.07 24.14 -14.20
N THR A 194 -0.30 22.99 -14.77
CA THR A 194 -1.66 22.44 -14.64
C THR A 194 -1.72 21.43 -13.50
N PHE A 195 -2.60 21.68 -12.54
CA PHE A 195 -2.86 20.75 -11.43
C PHE A 195 -4.08 19.88 -11.73
N PRO A 196 -4.09 18.61 -11.28
CA PRO A 196 -5.25 17.76 -11.44
C PRO A 196 -6.44 18.30 -10.62
N SER A 197 -7.63 18.28 -11.21
CA SER A 197 -8.88 18.57 -10.52
C SER A 197 -9.53 17.25 -10.09
N TRP A 198 -9.60 17.01 -8.78
CA TRP A 198 -10.31 15.85 -8.23
C TRP A 198 -11.74 16.26 -7.84
N VAL A 199 -12.73 15.48 -8.24
CA VAL A 199 -14.11 15.68 -7.76
C VAL A 199 -14.16 15.15 -6.34
N THR A 200 -14.55 15.98 -5.36
CA THR A 200 -14.73 15.63 -3.94
C THR A 200 -15.96 14.75 -3.70
N SER A 201 -16.22 13.80 -4.58
CA SER A 201 -17.21 12.76 -4.31
C SER A 201 -16.52 11.77 -3.37
N ALA A 202 -16.92 11.74 -2.09
CA ALA A 202 -16.54 10.63 -1.22
C ALA A 202 -16.86 9.31 -1.95
N PRO A 203 -15.99 8.28 -1.89
CA PRO A 203 -16.39 6.93 -2.27
C PRO A 203 -17.74 6.66 -1.60
N LYS A 204 -18.75 6.22 -2.37
CA LYS A 204 -20.07 5.92 -1.79
C LYS A 204 -19.84 5.02 -0.58
N ASP A 205 -20.29 5.47 0.59
CA ASP A 205 -20.16 4.74 1.83
C ASP A 205 -20.74 3.33 1.60
N VAL A 206 -19.90 2.30 1.67
CA VAL A 206 -20.28 0.90 1.37
C VAL A 206 -21.19 0.33 2.48
N LYS A 207 -21.72 1.19 3.37
CA LYS A 207 -22.57 0.83 4.49
C LYS A 207 -24.07 0.83 4.23
N SER A 208 -24.56 1.04 3.00
CA SER A 208 -25.98 0.87 2.71
C SER A 208 -26.24 -0.02 1.50
N HIS A 209 -26.81 -1.21 1.76
CA HIS A 209 -27.33 -2.18 0.79
C HIS A 209 -26.32 -3.05 0.01
N LEU A 210 -25.47 -3.80 0.72
CA LEU A 210 -25.05 -5.12 0.22
C LEU A 210 -25.69 -6.19 1.10
N GLY A 211 -27.01 -6.31 0.96
CA GLY A 211 -27.72 -7.49 1.41
C GLY A 211 -27.25 -8.68 0.61
N PHE A 212 -26.16 -9.32 1.04
CA PHE A 212 -26.07 -10.75 0.88
C PHE A 212 -27.20 -11.31 1.76
N GLY A 213 -28.43 -11.32 1.29
CA GLY A 213 -29.51 -12.10 1.89
C GLY A 213 -29.58 -13.39 1.12
N PHE A 214 -29.12 -14.49 1.69
CA PHE A 214 -29.76 -15.76 1.35
C PHE A 214 -30.89 -15.84 2.36
N SER A 215 -32.11 -16.03 1.86
CA SER A 215 -33.32 -16.21 2.65
C SER A 215 -33.08 -17.21 3.80
N GLU A 216 -33.75 -16.94 4.92
CA GLU A 216 -33.69 -17.58 6.24
C GLU A 216 -33.29 -19.06 6.31
#